data_AF-A0A4Q2EIX9-F1
#
_entry.id   AF-A0A4Q2EIX9-F1
#
_cell.length_a   1.000
_cell.length_b   1.000
_cell.length_c   1.000
_cell.angle_alpha   90.00
_cell.angle_beta   90.00
_cell.angle_gamma   90.00
#
_symmetry.space_group_name_H-M   'P 1'
#
loop_
_entity.id
_entity.type
_entity.pdbx_description
1 polymer ?
#
loop_
_entity_poly.entity_id
_entity_poly.type
_entity_poly.pdbx_seq_one_letter_code
_entity_poly.pdbx_strand_id
1 'polypeptide(L)'
;MTQQQEPHGLDLFDDNASAVRGFPNAMLGYDKKAVDDYIRDMERQLTLARHQLREVQHELTAANLRVDDTDFSKLGAHTANLLKVAEAQASDLMERAHSRSAALIEQAKAEADRMRDEASATAEDARQEGIASLRVLREDLDRQTTEELKAARVEAEGLREAADRHREAVLADASNQASALLADARREIDQLLAQAHREAADVRAAAAQERESVLSGLQEEQAALTERLRVTSGDAARASEELQDSLRQASEDLRGRQQAAYAQAEETKAAAISEAAGIIARAKVEAEARLASADNEMAARNERLKREQRHLRQRKQALLSQLAQLSTLAIETAEEFPEDEATGPIPELVATTSTETSLEPIVLGEGIPAEGIAEGGTSPDTGEGDPAVVEVEGTVETWSDDTHEHSGS
;
A
#
# COMPACT_ATOMS: atom_id res chain seq x y z
N MET A 1 -108.75 94.27 86.52
CA MET A 1 -109.19 93.19 87.43
C MET A 1 -108.23 93.15 88.61
N THR A 2 -108.78 93.46 89.80
CA THR A 2 -108.32 93.17 91.17
C THR A 2 -106.83 93.31 91.50
N GLN A 3 -106.52 94.46 92.10
CA GLN A 3 -105.44 94.66 93.06
C GLN A 3 -105.54 93.62 94.20
N GLN A 4 -104.44 92.94 94.51
CA GLN A 4 -104.22 92.38 95.84
C GLN A 4 -103.23 93.33 96.53
N GLN A 5 -103.78 94.26 97.32
CA GLN A 5 -103.01 95.07 98.24
C GLN A 5 -102.56 94.15 99.39
N GLU A 6 -101.26 93.87 99.48
CA GLU A 6 -100.70 93.23 100.66
C GLU A 6 -100.83 94.20 101.84
N PRO A 7 -101.50 93.82 102.95
CA PRO A 7 -101.56 94.66 104.13
C PRO A 7 -100.19 94.62 104.83
N HIS A 8 -99.32 95.56 104.47
CA HIS A 8 -98.07 95.78 105.19
C HIS A 8 -98.39 96.13 106.65
N GLY A 9 -97.76 95.43 107.60
CA GLY A 9 -97.97 95.56 109.06
C GLY A 9 -97.61 96.91 109.69
N LEU A 10 -97.58 97.98 108.89
CA LEU A 10 -97.35 99.37 109.26
C LEU A 10 -98.66 100.16 109.45
N ASP A 11 -99.82 99.57 109.13
CA ASP A 11 -101.14 100.18 109.38
C ASP A 11 -101.58 100.11 110.86
N LEU A 12 -100.68 99.67 111.75
CA LEU A 12 -100.88 99.64 113.21
C LEU A 12 -100.51 100.97 113.90
N PHE A 13 -99.93 101.92 113.16
CA PHE A 13 -99.59 103.25 113.65
C PHE A 13 -100.69 104.24 113.26
N ASP A 14 -101.85 104.09 113.89
CA ASP A 14 -102.91 105.09 113.82
C ASP A 14 -102.40 106.44 114.36
N ASP A 15 -102.88 107.51 113.72
CA ASP A 15 -102.45 108.94 113.79
C ASP A 15 -102.44 109.59 115.21
N ASN A 16 -102.47 108.81 116.30
CA ASN A 16 -102.35 109.24 117.70
C ASN A 16 -101.43 108.36 118.57
N ALA A 17 -100.65 107.42 118.00
CA ALA A 17 -99.84 106.47 118.77
C ALA A 17 -98.63 107.08 119.53
N SER A 18 -98.17 108.27 119.15
CA SER A 18 -97.03 108.96 119.77
C SER A 18 -97.30 109.47 121.20
N ALA A 19 -98.57 109.56 121.60
CA ALA A 19 -98.97 110.22 122.86
C ALA A 19 -99.21 109.27 124.05
N VAL A 20 -99.18 107.94 123.87
CA VAL A 20 -99.63 107.02 124.94
C VAL A 20 -98.65 105.88 125.15
N ARG A 21 -98.01 105.92 126.34
CA ARG A 21 -97.16 104.89 126.96
C ARG A 21 -95.71 104.87 126.45
N GLY A 22 -94.88 105.71 127.08
CA GLY A 22 -93.43 105.74 126.86
C GLY A 22 -92.80 104.35 126.96
N PHE A 23 -91.85 104.10 126.05
CA PHE A 23 -91.11 102.84 125.98
C PHE A 23 -90.44 102.51 127.33
N PRO A 24 -90.46 101.23 127.78
CA PRO A 24 -89.85 100.83 129.05
C PRO A 24 -88.34 101.11 129.04
N ASN A 25 -87.85 101.83 130.05
CA ASN A 25 -86.47 102.29 130.12
C ASN A 25 -85.57 101.16 130.65
N ALA A 26 -84.70 100.60 129.80
CA ALA A 26 -83.74 99.57 130.19
C ALA A 26 -82.37 100.21 130.49
N MET A 27 -81.64 99.70 131.50
CA MET A 27 -80.38 100.28 131.97
C MET A 27 -79.25 100.31 130.91
N LEU A 28 -79.44 99.64 129.77
CA LEU A 28 -78.58 99.65 128.58
C LEU A 28 -79.43 99.80 127.31
N GLY A 29 -80.32 100.80 127.28
CA GLY A 29 -81.22 101.08 126.16
C GLY A 29 -80.71 102.17 125.22
N TYR A 30 -81.36 102.30 124.05
CA TYR A 30 -81.19 103.45 123.17
C TYR A 30 -81.61 104.74 123.89
N ASP A 31 -80.92 105.84 123.63
CA ASP A 31 -81.26 107.15 124.20
C ASP A 31 -82.70 107.51 123.81
N LYS A 32 -83.58 107.58 124.82
CA LYS A 32 -85.00 107.93 124.64
C LYS A 32 -85.15 109.21 123.82
N LYS A 33 -84.29 110.20 124.02
CA LYS A 33 -84.37 111.48 123.31
C LYS A 33 -84.09 111.30 121.83
N ALA A 34 -83.07 110.51 121.48
CA ALA A 34 -82.74 110.19 120.10
C ALA A 34 -83.86 109.38 119.40
N VAL A 35 -84.51 108.47 120.13
CA VAL A 35 -85.65 107.69 119.60
C VAL A 35 -86.87 108.59 119.37
N ASP A 36 -87.20 109.45 120.32
CA ASP A 36 -88.33 110.40 120.19
C ASP A 36 -88.08 111.36 119.01
N ASP A 37 -86.85 111.88 118.85
CA ASP A 37 -86.47 112.74 117.72
C ASP A 37 -86.53 111.98 116.38
N TYR A 38 -86.14 110.71 116.35
CA TYR A 38 -86.21 109.85 115.16
C TYR A 38 -87.65 109.48 114.78
N ILE A 39 -88.51 109.16 115.75
CA ILE A 39 -89.94 108.89 115.51
C ILE A 39 -90.59 110.15 114.92
N ARG A 40 -90.28 111.32 115.47
CA ARG A 40 -90.80 112.59 114.98
C ARG A 40 -90.35 112.90 113.55
N ASP A 41 -89.14 112.48 113.16
CA ASP A 41 -88.68 112.59 111.77
C ASP A 41 -89.37 111.58 110.84
N MET A 42 -89.55 110.33 111.27
CA MET A 42 -90.32 109.33 110.51
C MET A 42 -91.78 109.75 110.28
N GLU A 43 -92.44 110.34 111.29
CA GLU A 43 -93.80 110.88 111.15
C GLU A 43 -93.86 111.98 110.06
N ARG A 44 -92.84 112.86 110.01
CA ARG A 44 -92.73 113.89 108.95
C ARG A 44 -92.54 113.26 107.58
N GLN A 45 -91.68 112.25 107.47
CA GLN A 45 -91.45 111.53 106.20
C GLN A 45 -92.70 110.79 105.72
N LEU A 46 -93.44 110.15 106.64
CA LEU A 46 -94.70 109.47 106.31
C LEU A 46 -95.76 110.45 105.79
N THR A 47 -95.85 111.63 106.40
CA THR A 47 -96.78 112.68 105.97
C THR A 47 -96.44 113.19 104.57
N LEU A 48 -95.15 113.39 104.27
CA LEU A 48 -94.67 113.76 102.94
C LEU A 48 -94.95 112.66 101.89
N ALA A 49 -94.67 111.40 102.21
CA ALA A 49 -94.93 110.27 101.31
C ALA A 49 -96.42 110.10 101.00
N ARG A 50 -97.30 110.26 101.99
CA ARG A 50 -98.76 110.24 101.79
C ARG A 50 -99.24 111.37 100.88
N HIS A 51 -98.63 112.56 100.96
CA HIS A 51 -98.95 113.66 100.06
C HIS A 51 -98.54 113.34 98.62
N GLN A 52 -97.34 112.80 98.41
CA GLN A 52 -96.87 112.39 97.08
C GLN A 52 -97.76 111.31 96.47
N LEU A 53 -98.22 110.34 97.27
CA LEU A 53 -99.13 109.29 96.78
C LEU A 53 -100.45 109.87 96.27
N ARG A 54 -101.02 110.87 96.96
CA ARG A 54 -102.26 111.53 96.52
C ARG A 54 -102.06 112.33 95.24
N GLU A 55 -100.93 113.00 95.08
CA GLU A 55 -100.60 113.72 93.85
C GLU A 55 -100.48 112.76 92.66
N VAL A 56 -99.74 111.66 92.81
CA VAL A 56 -99.61 110.63 91.75
C VAL A 56 -100.98 110.03 91.42
N GLN A 57 -101.83 109.77 92.41
CA GLN A 57 -103.19 109.28 92.17
C GLN A 57 -104.04 110.30 91.39
N HIS A 58 -103.94 111.60 91.71
CA HIS A 58 -104.62 112.65 90.96
C HIS A 58 -104.12 112.74 89.51
N GLU A 59 -102.81 112.69 89.28
CA GLU A 59 -102.24 112.68 87.93
C GLU A 59 -102.72 111.48 87.10
N LEU A 60 -102.78 110.29 87.70
CA LEU A 60 -103.23 109.07 87.03
C LEU A 60 -104.73 109.14 86.65
N THR A 61 -105.56 109.68 87.53
CA THR A 61 -106.98 109.93 87.20
C THR A 61 -107.16 110.97 86.10
N ALA A 62 -106.35 112.04 86.10
CA ALA A 62 -106.35 113.05 85.05
C ALA A 62 -105.81 112.53 83.71
N ALA A 63 -104.90 111.55 83.72
CA ALA A 63 -104.44 110.86 82.52
C ALA A 63 -105.53 109.94 81.95
N ASN A 64 -106.24 109.18 82.80
CA ASN A 64 -107.33 108.31 82.35
C ASN A 64 -108.50 109.07 81.72
N LEU A 65 -108.90 110.21 82.27
CA LEU A 65 -109.98 111.03 81.70
C LEU A 65 -109.62 111.62 80.31
N ARG A 66 -108.33 111.74 79.97
CA ARG A 66 -107.90 112.17 78.62
C ARG A 66 -107.96 111.07 77.57
N VAL A 67 -108.06 109.80 77.99
CA VAL A 67 -108.10 108.64 77.07
C VAL A 67 -109.50 108.43 76.48
N ASP A 68 -110.56 108.87 77.16
CA ASP A 68 -111.95 108.71 76.68
C ASP A 68 -112.37 109.72 75.58
N ASP A 69 -111.56 110.76 75.31
CA ASP A 69 -111.88 111.86 74.38
C ASP A 69 -111.10 111.80 73.04
N THR A 70 -110.70 110.60 72.60
CA THR A 70 -109.88 110.44 71.38
C THR A 70 -110.71 110.38 70.10
N ASP A 71 -110.60 111.41 69.26
CA ASP A 71 -111.15 111.45 67.88
C ASP A 71 -110.54 110.36 66.95
N PHE A 72 -111.34 109.39 66.51
CA PHE A 72 -110.92 108.31 65.60
C PHE A 72 -110.67 108.73 64.14
N SER A 73 -111.06 109.94 63.73
CA SER A 73 -110.78 110.47 62.38
C SER A 73 -109.29 110.77 62.15
N LYS A 74 -108.58 111.17 63.21
CA LYS A 74 -107.12 111.39 63.19
C LYS A 74 -106.36 110.07 63.07
N LEU A 75 -106.93 108.96 63.55
CA LEU A 75 -106.34 107.63 63.44
C LEU A 75 -106.27 107.17 61.98
N GLY A 76 -107.31 107.39 61.17
CA GLY A 76 -107.32 107.03 59.74
C GLY A 76 -106.27 107.78 58.91
N ALA A 77 -106.07 109.07 59.18
CA ALA A 77 -105.00 109.85 58.55
C ALA A 77 -103.60 109.43 59.06
N HIS A 78 -103.48 109.10 60.35
CA HIS A 78 -102.23 108.61 60.93
C HIS A 78 -101.85 107.21 60.41
N THR A 79 -102.80 106.27 60.31
CA THR A 79 -102.56 104.92 59.77
C THR A 79 -102.29 104.97 58.27
N ALA A 80 -102.97 105.82 57.49
CA ALA A 80 -102.64 106.04 56.08
C ALA A 80 -101.22 106.60 55.90
N ASN A 81 -100.80 107.55 56.75
CA ASN A 81 -99.43 108.05 56.75
C ASN A 81 -98.42 106.98 57.19
N LEU A 82 -98.73 106.16 58.20
CA LEU A 82 -97.87 105.06 58.64
C LEU A 82 -97.72 103.99 57.54
N LEU A 83 -98.81 103.62 56.86
CA LEU A 83 -98.77 102.71 55.71
C LEU A 83 -97.94 103.30 54.57
N LYS A 84 -98.08 104.59 54.29
CA LYS A 84 -97.26 105.28 53.27
C LYS A 84 -95.77 105.31 53.65
N VAL A 85 -95.44 105.51 54.93
CA VAL A 85 -94.06 105.44 55.43
C VAL A 85 -93.52 104.02 55.39
N ALA A 86 -94.33 103.02 55.77
CA ALA A 86 -93.96 101.61 55.71
C ALA A 86 -93.79 101.12 54.26
N GLU A 87 -94.62 101.57 53.33
CA GLU A 87 -94.49 101.30 51.89
C GLU A 87 -93.20 101.94 51.34
N ALA A 88 -92.91 103.20 51.69
CA ALA A 88 -91.66 103.86 51.32
C ALA A 88 -90.43 103.15 51.92
N GLN A 89 -90.50 102.70 53.18
CA GLN A 89 -89.43 101.93 53.84
C GLN A 89 -89.26 100.54 53.22
N ALA A 90 -90.34 99.86 52.86
CA ALA A 90 -90.30 98.57 52.17
C ALA A 90 -89.71 98.72 50.76
N SER A 91 -90.10 99.77 50.03
CA SER A 91 -89.53 100.09 48.72
C SER A 91 -88.02 100.37 48.81
N ASP A 92 -87.58 101.17 49.78
CA ASP A 92 -86.15 101.44 50.03
C ASP A 92 -85.38 100.18 50.44
N LEU A 93 -85.96 99.32 51.28
CA LEU A 93 -85.37 98.02 51.62
C LEU A 93 -85.23 97.13 50.36
N MET A 94 -86.24 97.09 49.50
CA MET A 94 -86.21 96.33 48.26
C MET A 94 -85.16 96.88 47.29
N GLU A 95 -85.05 98.20 47.15
CA GLU A 95 -84.03 98.84 46.30
C GLU A 95 -82.61 98.58 46.83
N ARG A 96 -82.40 98.63 48.16
CA ARG A 96 -81.13 98.25 48.80
C ARG A 96 -80.82 96.76 48.64
N ALA A 97 -81.82 95.89 48.77
CA ALA A 97 -81.64 94.45 48.58
C ALA A 97 -81.31 94.13 47.11
N HIS A 98 -81.97 94.80 46.16
CA HIS A 98 -81.71 94.63 44.74
C HIS A 98 -80.33 95.13 44.33
N SER A 99 -79.94 96.34 44.77
CA SER A 99 -78.60 96.88 44.54
C SER A 99 -77.50 96.03 45.18
N ARG A 100 -77.71 95.54 46.42
CA ARG A 100 -76.77 94.62 47.08
C ARG A 100 -76.68 93.27 46.33
N SER A 101 -77.79 92.74 45.84
CA SER A 101 -77.80 91.51 45.06
C SER A 101 -77.09 91.69 43.72
N ALA A 102 -77.33 92.80 43.03
CA ALA A 102 -76.62 93.15 41.80
C ALA A 102 -75.11 93.28 42.05
N ALA A 103 -74.71 93.94 43.14
CA ALA A 103 -73.30 94.05 43.53
C ALA A 103 -72.67 92.68 43.85
N LEU A 104 -73.38 91.78 44.54
CA LEU A 104 -72.91 90.42 44.81
C LEU A 104 -72.77 89.59 43.54
N ILE A 105 -73.72 89.67 42.61
CA ILE A 105 -73.65 88.97 41.32
C ILE A 105 -72.46 89.50 40.52
N GLU A 106 -72.23 90.81 40.50
CA GLU A 106 -71.12 91.39 39.77
C GLU A 106 -69.77 90.99 40.39
N GLN A 107 -69.68 90.99 41.72
CA GLN A 107 -68.50 90.48 42.42
C GLN A 107 -68.26 89.00 42.11
N ALA A 108 -69.29 88.16 42.17
CA ALA A 108 -69.17 86.73 41.89
C ALA A 108 -68.76 86.46 40.44
N LYS A 109 -69.23 87.26 39.48
CA LYS A 109 -68.77 87.19 38.08
C LYS A 109 -67.30 87.57 37.96
N ALA A 110 -66.89 88.69 38.58
CA ALA A 110 -65.51 89.12 38.56
C ALA A 110 -64.56 88.09 39.22
N GLU A 111 -64.97 87.46 40.32
CA GLU A 111 -64.23 86.37 40.95
C GLU A 111 -64.17 85.12 40.06
N ALA A 112 -65.28 84.76 39.40
CA ALA A 112 -65.31 83.64 38.45
C ALA A 112 -64.40 83.86 37.24
N ASP A 113 -64.36 85.08 36.69
CA ASP A 113 -63.49 85.42 35.57
C ASP A 113 -62.02 85.40 35.99
N ARG A 114 -61.68 85.93 37.18
CA ARG A 114 -60.31 85.79 37.73
C ARG A 114 -59.90 84.33 37.89
N MET A 115 -60.77 83.48 38.46
CA MET A 115 -60.47 82.06 38.60
C MET A 115 -60.28 81.36 37.25
N ARG A 116 -61.05 81.75 36.22
CA ARG A 116 -60.88 81.21 34.85
C ARG A 116 -59.55 81.65 34.23
N ASP A 117 -59.18 82.90 34.41
CA ASP A 117 -57.92 83.44 33.89
C ASP A 117 -56.72 82.77 34.58
N GLU A 118 -56.77 82.63 35.91
CA GLU A 118 -55.75 81.94 36.70
C GLU A 118 -55.63 80.45 36.31
N ALA A 119 -56.77 79.75 36.17
CA ALA A 119 -56.76 78.35 35.73
C ALA A 119 -56.21 78.20 34.30
N SER A 120 -56.53 79.13 33.41
CA SER A 120 -56.03 79.14 32.02
C SER A 120 -54.53 79.42 31.97
N ALA A 121 -54.03 80.37 32.77
CA ALA A 121 -52.61 80.64 32.89
C ALA A 121 -51.84 79.42 33.43
N THR A 122 -52.34 78.81 34.51
CA THR A 122 -51.74 77.62 35.11
C THR A 122 -51.71 76.44 34.13
N ALA A 123 -52.77 76.26 33.33
CA ALA A 123 -52.83 75.21 32.31
C ALA A 123 -51.82 75.44 31.17
N GLU A 124 -51.64 76.70 30.72
CA GLU A 124 -50.65 77.01 29.70
C GLU A 124 -49.22 76.88 30.23
N ASP A 125 -48.96 77.27 31.47
CA ASP A 125 -47.66 77.06 32.12
C ASP A 125 -47.31 75.57 32.20
N ALA A 126 -48.25 74.74 32.68
CA ALA A 126 -48.08 73.29 32.71
C ALA A 126 -47.88 72.70 31.30
N ARG A 127 -48.56 73.25 30.28
CA ARG A 127 -48.38 72.84 28.88
C ARG A 127 -47.00 73.19 28.36
N GLN A 128 -46.51 74.39 28.65
CA GLN A 128 -45.18 74.84 28.24
C GLN A 128 -44.08 74.04 28.93
N GLU A 129 -44.22 73.76 30.22
CA GLU A 129 -43.32 72.87 30.97
C GLU A 129 -43.32 71.46 30.38
N GLY A 130 -44.50 70.91 30.08
CA GLY A 130 -44.64 69.61 29.42
C GLY A 130 -43.95 69.57 28.05
N ILE A 131 -44.11 70.62 27.22
CA ILE A 131 -43.44 70.72 25.92
C ILE A 131 -41.91 70.82 26.09
N ALA A 132 -41.43 71.59 27.07
CA ALA A 132 -40.00 71.72 27.35
C ALA A 132 -39.41 70.38 27.80
N SER A 133 -40.08 69.67 28.70
CA SER A 133 -39.68 68.34 29.16
C SER A 133 -39.62 67.32 28.02
N LEU A 134 -40.63 67.30 27.14
CA LEU A 134 -40.65 66.44 25.96
C LEU A 134 -39.51 66.75 24.98
N ARG A 135 -39.12 68.02 24.83
CA ARG A 135 -37.97 68.40 23.99
C ARG A 135 -36.67 67.86 24.55
N VAL A 136 -36.45 68.01 25.86
CA VAL A 136 -35.26 67.46 26.54
C VAL A 136 -35.22 65.95 26.40
N LEU A 137 -36.32 65.26 26.67
CA LEU A 137 -36.38 63.80 26.55
C LEU A 137 -36.11 63.33 25.10
N ARG A 138 -36.61 64.07 24.11
CA ARG A 138 -36.36 63.77 22.70
C ARG A 138 -34.89 63.97 22.34
N GLU A 139 -34.28 65.05 22.78
CA GLU A 139 -32.85 65.31 22.55
C GLU A 139 -31.98 64.24 23.22
N ASP A 140 -32.31 63.82 24.44
CA ASP A 140 -31.62 62.74 25.13
C ASP A 140 -31.77 61.39 24.41
N LEU A 141 -32.98 61.07 23.93
CA LEU A 141 -33.21 59.85 23.15
C LEU A 141 -32.47 59.88 21.81
N ASP A 142 -32.49 61.01 21.11
CA ASP A 142 -31.74 61.20 19.85
C ASP A 142 -30.23 61.04 20.11
N ARG A 143 -29.71 61.60 21.20
CA ARG A 143 -28.31 61.40 21.59
C ARG A 143 -28.00 59.94 21.89
N GLN A 144 -28.78 59.28 22.74
CA GLN A 144 -28.58 57.87 23.12
C GLN A 144 -28.63 56.95 21.89
N THR A 145 -29.63 57.11 21.02
CA THR A 145 -29.75 56.30 19.81
C THR A 145 -28.58 56.51 18.86
N THR A 146 -28.07 57.75 18.73
CA THR A 146 -26.87 57.99 17.91
C THR A 146 -25.59 57.40 18.52
N GLU A 147 -25.46 57.41 19.85
CA GLU A 147 -24.35 56.76 20.57
C GLU A 147 -24.39 55.24 20.41
N GLU A 148 -25.57 54.63 20.59
CA GLU A 148 -25.78 53.19 20.39
C GLU A 148 -25.52 52.77 18.93
N LEU A 149 -26.01 53.54 17.95
CA LEU A 149 -25.73 53.28 16.54
C LEU A 149 -24.24 53.38 16.21
N LYS A 150 -23.49 54.31 16.84
CA LYS A 150 -22.04 54.41 16.68
C LYS A 150 -21.34 53.21 17.31
N ALA A 151 -21.73 52.82 18.52
CA ALA A 151 -21.18 51.65 19.21
C ALA A 151 -21.40 50.37 18.38
N ALA A 152 -22.63 50.14 17.91
CA ALA A 152 -22.96 48.99 17.07
C ALA A 152 -22.17 48.97 15.75
N ARG A 153 -21.88 50.14 15.14
CA ARG A 153 -21.04 50.22 13.94
C ARG A 153 -19.58 49.85 14.23
N VAL A 154 -19.01 50.38 15.31
CA VAL A 154 -17.63 50.05 15.72
C VAL A 154 -17.50 48.57 16.06
N GLU A 155 -18.49 47.99 16.76
CA GLU A 155 -18.53 46.55 17.04
C GLU A 155 -18.62 45.72 15.76
N ALA A 156 -19.50 46.10 14.83
CA ALA A 156 -19.63 45.40 13.54
C ALA A 156 -18.35 45.49 12.68
N GLU A 157 -17.69 46.65 12.66
CA GLU A 157 -16.40 46.84 12.01
C GLU A 157 -15.31 45.98 12.67
N GLY A 158 -15.22 45.98 13.99
CA GLY A 158 -14.28 45.15 14.73
C GLY A 158 -14.50 43.64 14.50
N LEU A 159 -15.75 43.18 14.41
CA LEU A 159 -16.07 41.80 14.06
C LEU A 159 -15.67 41.45 12.64
N ARG A 160 -15.85 42.36 11.67
CA ARG A 160 -15.40 42.17 10.29
C ARG A 160 -13.89 42.07 10.21
N GLU A 161 -13.16 42.98 10.85
CA GLU A 161 -11.70 42.95 10.89
C GLU A 161 -11.16 41.70 11.59
N ALA A 162 -11.82 41.23 12.65
CA ALA A 162 -11.46 39.96 13.30
C ALA A 162 -11.72 38.76 12.38
N ALA A 163 -12.84 38.73 11.67
CA ALA A 163 -13.17 37.68 10.71
C ALA A 163 -12.19 37.68 9.52
N ASP A 164 -11.81 38.84 9.00
CA ASP A 164 -10.84 38.97 7.92
C ASP A 164 -9.44 38.51 8.34
N ARG A 165 -8.97 38.93 9.52
CA ARG A 165 -7.69 38.44 10.07
C ARG A 165 -7.70 36.93 10.29
N HIS A 166 -8.82 36.38 10.77
CA HIS A 166 -8.96 34.93 10.93
C HIS A 166 -8.94 34.22 9.58
N ARG A 167 -9.67 34.72 8.58
CA ARG A 167 -9.68 34.20 7.21
C ARG A 167 -8.26 34.20 6.62
N GLU A 168 -7.53 35.31 6.75
CA GLU A 168 -6.15 35.42 6.28
C GLU A 168 -5.22 34.45 7.00
N ALA A 169 -5.36 34.29 8.32
CA ALA A 169 -4.59 33.31 9.09
C ALA A 169 -4.85 31.87 8.63
N VAL A 170 -6.11 31.49 8.40
CA VAL A 170 -6.48 30.16 7.89
C VAL A 170 -5.92 29.93 6.48
N LEU A 171 -6.00 30.92 5.59
CA LEU A 171 -5.43 30.81 4.25
C LEU A 171 -3.90 30.67 4.27
N ALA A 172 -3.22 31.42 5.14
CA ALA A 172 -1.77 31.34 5.31
C ALA A 172 -1.36 29.95 5.86
N ASP A 173 -2.07 29.44 6.87
CA ASP A 173 -1.83 28.11 7.43
C ASP A 173 -2.06 27.01 6.39
N ALA A 174 -3.18 27.04 5.65
CA ALA A 174 -3.45 26.10 4.57
C ALA A 174 -2.38 26.14 3.46
N SER A 175 -1.90 27.33 3.09
CA SER A 175 -0.82 27.50 2.11
C SER A 175 0.51 26.92 2.61
N ASN A 176 0.83 27.14 3.89
CA ASN A 176 2.04 26.59 4.52
C ASN A 176 1.98 25.07 4.59
N GLN A 177 0.83 24.50 4.97
CA GLN A 177 0.61 23.06 5.02
C GLN A 177 0.73 22.43 3.62
N ALA A 178 0.11 23.02 2.60
CA ALA A 178 0.23 22.56 1.23
C ALA A 178 1.69 22.60 0.73
N SER A 179 2.42 23.66 1.07
CA SER A 179 3.85 23.80 0.72
C SER A 179 4.72 22.76 1.43
N ALA A 180 4.43 22.45 2.69
CA ALA A 180 5.11 21.41 3.46
C ALA A 180 4.86 20.02 2.85
N LEU A 181 3.60 19.68 2.54
CA LEU A 181 3.24 18.41 1.90
C LEU A 181 3.93 18.25 0.53
N LEU A 182 4.00 19.32 -0.27
CA LEU A 182 4.72 19.29 -1.55
C LEU A 182 6.23 19.10 -1.36
N ALA A 183 6.83 19.71 -0.33
CA ALA A 183 8.24 19.54 -0.03
C ALA A 183 8.54 18.11 0.44
N ASP A 184 7.67 17.53 1.26
CA ASP A 184 7.80 16.15 1.74
C ASP A 184 7.63 15.14 0.60
N ALA A 185 6.59 15.29 -0.23
CA ALA A 185 6.39 14.45 -1.41
C ALA A 185 7.59 14.51 -2.38
N ARG A 186 8.20 15.69 -2.57
CA ARG A 186 9.43 15.82 -3.38
C ARG A 186 10.60 15.06 -2.78
N ARG A 187 10.80 15.15 -1.46
CA ARG A 187 11.86 14.40 -0.77
C ARG A 187 11.64 12.89 -0.89
N GLU A 188 10.41 12.42 -0.76
CA GLU A 188 10.06 11.01 -0.94
C GLU A 188 10.34 10.54 -2.36
N ILE A 189 9.95 11.33 -3.38
CA ILE A 189 10.27 11.03 -4.78
C ILE A 189 11.79 10.95 -4.99
N ASP A 190 12.56 11.91 -4.48
CA ASP A 190 14.02 11.91 -4.61
C ASP A 190 14.65 10.69 -3.93
N GLN A 191 14.12 10.29 -2.76
CA GLN A 191 14.56 9.09 -2.05
C GLN A 191 14.26 7.81 -2.85
N LEU A 192 13.04 7.70 -3.41
CA LEU A 192 12.63 6.57 -4.25
C LEU A 192 13.46 6.49 -5.53
N LEU A 193 13.72 7.61 -6.19
CA LEU A 193 14.59 7.66 -7.37
C LEU A 193 16.02 7.26 -7.03
N ALA A 194 16.58 7.77 -5.93
CA ALA A 194 17.91 7.37 -5.48
C ALA A 194 17.98 5.88 -5.13
N GLN A 195 16.93 5.32 -4.54
CA GLN A 195 16.82 3.89 -4.27
C GLN A 195 16.74 3.08 -5.56
N ALA A 196 15.85 3.44 -6.49
CA ALA A 196 15.71 2.77 -7.78
C ALA A 196 17.02 2.81 -8.59
N HIS A 197 17.76 3.93 -8.53
CA HIS A 197 19.07 4.04 -9.17
C HIS A 197 20.12 3.12 -8.54
N ARG A 198 20.14 2.97 -7.21
CA ARG A 198 21.02 2.01 -6.52
C ARG A 198 20.67 0.58 -6.91
N GLU A 199 19.39 0.20 -6.83
CA GLU A 199 18.93 -1.14 -7.21
C GLU A 199 19.25 -1.46 -8.68
N ALA A 200 19.05 -0.50 -9.59
CA ALA A 200 19.42 -0.67 -11.00
C ALA A 200 20.95 -0.81 -11.20
N ALA A 201 21.77 -0.12 -10.40
CA ALA A 201 23.22 -0.27 -10.43
C ALA A 201 23.65 -1.64 -9.90
N ASP A 202 23.04 -2.10 -8.80
CA ASP A 202 23.31 -3.40 -8.19
C ASP A 202 22.95 -4.55 -9.15
N VAL A 203 21.78 -4.49 -9.78
CA VAL A 203 21.37 -5.48 -10.80
C VAL A 203 22.33 -5.49 -11.99
N ARG A 204 22.77 -4.32 -12.47
CA ARG A 204 23.76 -4.24 -13.56
C ARG A 204 25.12 -4.80 -13.14
N ALA A 205 25.55 -4.56 -11.91
CA ALA A 205 26.80 -5.09 -11.39
C ALA A 205 26.74 -6.62 -11.24
N ALA A 206 25.65 -7.16 -10.69
CA ALA A 206 25.42 -8.60 -10.60
C ALA A 206 25.40 -9.26 -11.99
N ALA A 207 24.66 -8.70 -12.95
CA ALA A 207 24.63 -9.21 -14.32
C ALA A 207 26.01 -9.15 -15.01
N ALA A 208 26.82 -8.12 -14.73
CA ALA A 208 28.18 -8.02 -15.25
C ALA A 208 29.10 -9.09 -14.66
N GLN A 209 29.00 -9.37 -13.36
CA GLN A 209 29.74 -10.43 -12.67
C GLN A 209 29.33 -11.82 -13.17
N GLU A 210 28.03 -12.09 -13.32
CA GLU A 210 27.52 -13.34 -13.89
C GLU A 210 28.06 -13.53 -15.32
N ARG A 211 27.97 -12.49 -16.16
CA ARG A 211 28.52 -12.52 -17.52
C ARG A 211 30.02 -12.81 -17.53
N GLU A 212 30.79 -12.19 -16.64
CA GLU A 212 32.23 -12.45 -16.54
C GLU A 212 32.53 -13.88 -16.11
N SER A 213 31.79 -14.41 -15.12
CA SER A 213 31.93 -15.80 -14.68
C SER A 213 31.59 -16.83 -15.77
N VAL A 214 30.57 -16.55 -16.59
CA VAL A 214 30.21 -17.40 -17.73
C VAL A 214 31.28 -17.34 -18.82
N LEU A 215 31.82 -16.14 -19.10
CA LEU A 215 32.89 -15.99 -20.08
C LEU A 215 34.18 -16.67 -19.62
N SER A 216 34.54 -16.58 -18.33
CA SER A 216 35.72 -17.29 -17.80
C SER A 216 35.52 -18.81 -17.86
N GLY A 217 34.33 -19.32 -17.51
CA GLY A 217 34.01 -20.74 -17.64
C GLY A 217 34.11 -21.23 -19.09
N LEU A 218 33.57 -20.49 -20.05
CA LEU A 218 33.69 -20.78 -21.48
C LEU A 218 35.15 -20.78 -21.96
N GLN A 219 35.98 -19.85 -21.48
CA GLN A 219 37.39 -19.79 -21.81
C GLN A 219 38.16 -21.01 -21.27
N GLU A 220 37.86 -21.43 -20.04
CA GLU A 220 38.44 -22.63 -19.43
C GLU A 220 38.04 -23.90 -20.21
N GLU A 221 36.76 -24.02 -20.59
CA GLU A 221 36.27 -25.12 -21.43
C GLU A 221 36.95 -25.12 -22.81
N GLN A 222 37.06 -23.95 -23.45
CA GLN A 222 37.76 -23.82 -24.73
C GLN A 222 39.23 -24.23 -24.62
N ALA A 223 39.92 -23.80 -23.56
CA ALA A 223 41.31 -24.17 -23.30
C ALA A 223 41.45 -25.69 -23.08
N ALA A 224 40.55 -26.29 -22.30
CA ALA A 224 40.51 -27.73 -22.06
C ALA A 224 40.24 -28.54 -23.35
N LEU A 225 39.29 -28.09 -24.19
CA LEU A 225 39.00 -28.69 -25.48
C LEU A 225 40.18 -28.57 -26.45
N THR A 226 40.83 -27.41 -26.49
CA THR A 226 42.02 -27.17 -27.32
C THR A 226 43.17 -28.07 -26.90
N GLU A 227 43.42 -28.21 -25.59
CA GLU A 227 44.46 -29.12 -25.09
C GLU A 227 44.12 -30.59 -25.38
N ARG A 228 42.85 -31.00 -25.23
CA ARG A 228 42.40 -32.35 -25.60
C ARG A 228 42.58 -32.63 -27.10
N LEU A 229 42.28 -31.66 -27.96
CA LEU A 229 42.55 -31.75 -29.40
C LEU A 229 44.06 -31.83 -29.69
N ARG A 230 44.89 -31.06 -28.98
CA ARG A 230 46.35 -31.09 -29.11
C ARG A 230 46.93 -32.45 -28.70
N VAL A 231 46.47 -33.02 -27.59
CA VAL A 231 46.90 -34.35 -27.13
C VAL A 231 46.48 -35.43 -28.12
N THR A 232 45.20 -35.48 -28.48
CA THR A 232 44.68 -36.50 -29.42
C THR A 232 45.33 -36.42 -30.81
N SER A 233 45.58 -35.21 -31.33
CA SER A 233 46.31 -35.03 -32.59
C SER A 233 47.79 -35.42 -32.47
N GLY A 234 48.44 -35.12 -31.34
CA GLY A 234 49.80 -35.57 -31.04
C GLY A 234 49.91 -37.09 -30.89
N ASP A 235 48.91 -37.75 -30.31
CA ASP A 235 48.80 -39.21 -30.23
C ASP A 235 48.60 -39.83 -31.61
N ALA A 236 47.71 -39.27 -32.43
CA ALA A 236 47.49 -39.72 -33.81
C ALA A 236 48.75 -39.55 -34.68
N ALA A 237 49.48 -38.44 -34.52
CA ALA A 237 50.75 -38.21 -35.21
C ALA A 237 51.80 -39.24 -34.81
N ARG A 238 51.95 -39.52 -33.49
CA ARG A 238 52.86 -40.56 -32.98
C ARG A 238 52.48 -41.95 -33.49
N ALA A 239 51.20 -42.31 -33.42
CA ALA A 239 50.72 -43.58 -33.96
C ALA A 239 50.97 -43.70 -35.48
N SER A 240 50.82 -42.61 -36.23
CA SER A 240 51.16 -42.59 -37.66
C SER A 240 52.65 -42.75 -37.91
N GLU A 241 53.52 -42.12 -37.11
CA GLU A 241 54.97 -42.26 -37.20
C GLU A 241 55.41 -43.69 -36.87
N GLU A 242 54.87 -44.29 -35.80
CA GLU A 242 55.10 -45.70 -35.44
C GLU A 242 54.62 -46.67 -36.54
N LEU A 243 53.46 -46.39 -37.15
CA LEU A 243 52.98 -47.15 -38.31
C LEU A 243 53.91 -47.00 -39.53
N GLN A 244 54.42 -45.80 -39.80
CA GLN A 244 55.37 -45.58 -40.89
C GLN A 244 56.71 -46.27 -40.63
N ASP A 245 57.22 -46.21 -39.42
CA ASP A 245 58.46 -46.87 -39.01
C ASP A 245 58.32 -48.40 -39.07
N SER A 246 57.21 -48.95 -38.59
CA SER A 246 56.94 -50.39 -38.70
C SER A 246 56.78 -50.83 -40.16
N LEU A 247 56.13 -50.04 -41.02
CA LEU A 247 56.07 -50.31 -42.46
C LEU A 247 57.45 -50.25 -43.12
N ARG A 248 58.30 -49.30 -42.69
CA ARG A 248 59.67 -49.18 -43.18
C ARG A 248 60.52 -50.38 -42.75
N GLN A 249 60.46 -50.77 -41.48
CA GLN A 249 61.13 -51.97 -40.96
C GLN A 249 60.65 -53.24 -41.69
N ALA A 250 59.33 -53.43 -41.85
CA ALA A 250 58.78 -54.56 -42.60
C ALA A 250 59.26 -54.57 -44.07
N SER A 251 59.43 -53.39 -44.69
CA SER A 251 59.97 -53.26 -46.05
C SER A 251 61.46 -53.59 -46.12
N GLU A 252 62.26 -53.17 -45.12
CA GLU A 252 63.67 -53.50 -44.99
C GLU A 252 63.87 -55.01 -44.74
N ASP A 253 63.07 -55.61 -43.85
CA ASP A 253 63.03 -57.04 -43.60
C ASP A 253 62.66 -57.84 -44.86
N LEU A 254 61.63 -57.40 -45.59
CA LEU A 254 61.24 -58.03 -46.85
C LEU A 254 62.37 -57.94 -47.88
N ARG A 255 63.02 -56.79 -48.02
CA ARG A 255 64.21 -56.63 -48.90
C ARG A 255 65.34 -57.54 -48.45
N GLY A 256 65.59 -57.68 -47.15
CA GLY A 256 66.58 -58.59 -46.59
C GLY A 256 66.26 -60.05 -46.93
N ARG A 257 65.01 -60.49 -46.76
CA ARG A 257 64.55 -61.83 -47.16
C ARG A 257 64.66 -62.05 -48.66
N GLN A 258 64.31 -61.06 -49.48
CA GLN A 258 64.48 -61.15 -50.94
C GLN A 258 65.95 -61.27 -51.32
N GLN A 259 66.84 -60.45 -50.76
CA GLN A 259 68.28 -60.53 -51.01
C GLN A 259 68.87 -61.88 -50.56
N ALA A 260 68.46 -62.39 -49.38
CA ALA A 260 68.87 -63.70 -48.90
C ALA A 260 68.36 -64.82 -49.82
N ALA A 261 67.10 -64.75 -50.28
CA ALA A 261 66.56 -65.70 -51.24
C ALA A 261 67.30 -65.64 -52.60
N TYR A 262 67.66 -64.44 -53.08
CA TYR A 262 68.48 -64.29 -54.28
C TYR A 262 69.90 -64.86 -54.09
N ALA A 263 70.52 -64.62 -52.94
CA ALA A 263 71.84 -65.17 -52.62
C ALA A 263 71.81 -66.70 -52.53
N GLN A 264 70.80 -67.26 -51.84
CA GLN A 264 70.56 -68.70 -51.80
C GLN A 264 70.32 -69.27 -53.20
N ALA A 265 69.54 -68.59 -54.05
CA ALA A 265 69.32 -69.02 -55.43
C ALA A 265 70.62 -69.03 -56.25
N GLU A 266 71.47 -68.01 -56.14
CA GLU A 266 72.78 -67.98 -56.79
C GLU A 266 73.76 -69.02 -56.21
N GLU A 267 73.74 -69.28 -54.90
CA GLU A 267 74.53 -70.35 -54.27
C GLU A 267 74.07 -71.73 -54.77
N THR A 268 72.77 -71.97 -54.81
CA THR A 268 72.20 -73.24 -55.33
C THR A 268 72.57 -73.42 -56.80
N LYS A 269 72.52 -72.34 -57.59
CA LYS A 269 72.95 -72.34 -59.00
C LYS A 269 74.46 -72.61 -59.14
N ALA A 270 75.31 -71.98 -58.31
CA ALA A 270 76.75 -72.22 -58.31
C ALA A 270 77.08 -73.67 -57.89
N ALA A 271 76.40 -74.19 -56.86
CA ALA A 271 76.52 -75.58 -56.42
C ALA A 271 76.08 -76.54 -57.52
N ALA A 272 74.94 -76.29 -58.19
CA ALA A 272 74.48 -77.09 -59.32
C ALA A 272 75.45 -77.05 -60.51
N ILE A 273 76.06 -75.89 -60.83
CA ILE A 273 77.09 -75.78 -61.87
C ILE A 273 78.36 -76.56 -61.47
N SER A 274 78.79 -76.49 -60.22
CA SER A 274 79.94 -77.23 -59.70
C SER A 274 79.69 -78.73 -59.68
N GLU A 275 78.50 -79.17 -59.27
CA GLU A 275 78.08 -80.56 -59.31
C GLU A 275 78.00 -81.07 -60.75
N ALA A 276 77.40 -80.30 -61.67
CA ALA A 276 77.37 -80.62 -63.10
C ALA A 276 78.79 -80.71 -63.69
N ALA A 277 79.68 -79.78 -63.34
CA ALA A 277 81.09 -79.85 -63.73
C ALA A 277 81.79 -81.09 -63.15
N GLY A 278 81.48 -81.47 -61.91
CA GLY A 278 81.98 -82.68 -61.27
C GLY A 278 81.45 -83.97 -61.89
N ILE A 279 80.20 -84.00 -62.34
CA ILE A 279 79.61 -85.11 -63.12
C ILE A 279 80.32 -85.21 -64.48
N ILE A 280 80.52 -84.09 -65.18
CA ILE A 280 81.25 -84.07 -66.47
C ILE A 280 82.70 -84.52 -66.28
N ALA A 281 83.38 -84.08 -65.22
CA ALA A 281 84.75 -84.50 -64.92
C ALA A 281 84.83 -86.00 -64.61
N ARG A 282 83.91 -86.54 -63.79
CA ARG A 282 83.80 -87.98 -63.54
C ARG A 282 83.51 -88.76 -64.82
N ALA A 283 82.57 -88.28 -65.65
CA ALA A 283 82.27 -88.89 -66.94
C ALA A 283 83.48 -88.88 -67.89
N LYS A 284 84.30 -87.82 -67.88
CA LYS A 284 85.57 -87.77 -68.64
C LYS A 284 86.60 -88.77 -68.12
N VAL A 285 86.81 -88.85 -66.81
CA VAL A 285 87.74 -89.82 -66.21
C VAL A 285 87.28 -91.24 -66.46
N GLU A 286 85.97 -91.53 -66.34
CA GLU A 286 85.41 -92.83 -66.71
C GLU A 286 85.55 -93.13 -68.20
N ALA A 287 85.36 -92.13 -69.08
CA ALA A 287 85.57 -92.28 -70.52
C ALA A 287 87.04 -92.56 -70.84
N GLU A 288 87.98 -91.84 -70.23
CA GLU A 288 89.42 -92.05 -70.35
C GLU A 288 89.83 -93.42 -69.80
N ALA A 289 89.28 -93.86 -68.66
CA ALA A 289 89.52 -95.18 -68.09
C ALA A 289 88.95 -96.29 -68.99
N ARG A 290 87.77 -96.10 -69.59
CA ARG A 290 87.20 -97.04 -70.58
C ARG A 290 88.03 -97.09 -71.85
N LEU A 291 88.55 -95.95 -72.33
CA LEU A 291 89.49 -95.91 -73.46
C LEU A 291 90.79 -96.64 -73.12
N ALA A 292 91.40 -96.38 -71.97
CA ALA A 292 92.62 -97.06 -71.52
C ALA A 292 92.41 -98.57 -71.33
N SER A 293 91.26 -98.99 -70.80
CA SER A 293 90.88 -100.42 -70.70
C SER A 293 90.72 -101.05 -72.09
N ALA A 294 90.07 -100.35 -73.03
CA ALA A 294 89.94 -100.81 -74.41
C ALA A 294 91.31 -100.93 -75.10
N ASP A 295 92.20 -99.96 -74.91
CA ASP A 295 93.57 -100.00 -75.45
C ASP A 295 94.39 -101.16 -74.86
N ASN A 296 94.27 -101.38 -73.54
CA ASN A 296 94.93 -102.51 -72.87
C ASN A 296 94.38 -103.86 -73.34
N GLU A 297 93.07 -103.99 -73.56
CA GLU A 297 92.47 -105.19 -74.16
C GLU A 297 92.97 -105.40 -75.59
N MET A 298 93.07 -104.34 -76.40
CA MET A 298 93.58 -104.42 -77.76
C MET A 298 95.07 -104.80 -77.79
N ALA A 299 95.87 -104.28 -76.85
CA ALA A 299 97.27 -104.66 -76.67
C ALA A 299 97.41 -106.13 -76.24
N ALA A 300 96.60 -106.59 -75.28
CA ALA A 300 96.58 -107.98 -74.82
C ALA A 300 96.13 -108.95 -75.93
N ARG A 301 95.13 -108.57 -76.75
CA ARG A 301 94.73 -109.33 -77.95
C ARG A 301 95.88 -109.42 -78.96
N ASN A 302 96.61 -108.32 -79.17
CA ASN A 302 97.78 -108.31 -80.07
C ASN A 302 98.91 -109.22 -79.56
N GLU A 303 99.20 -109.21 -78.26
CA GLU A 303 100.18 -110.12 -77.68
C GLU A 303 99.76 -111.59 -77.76
N ARG A 304 98.48 -111.89 -77.51
CA ARG A 304 97.90 -113.23 -77.65
C ARG A 304 98.05 -113.74 -79.08
N LEU A 305 97.69 -112.93 -80.07
CA LEU A 305 97.89 -113.23 -81.49
C LEU A 305 99.37 -113.45 -81.83
N LYS A 306 100.30 -112.67 -81.28
CA LYS A 306 101.75 -112.87 -81.47
C LYS A 306 102.27 -114.16 -80.83
N ARG A 307 101.71 -114.58 -79.69
CA ARG A 307 102.06 -115.87 -79.04
C ARG A 307 101.52 -117.04 -79.86
N GLU A 308 100.28 -116.95 -80.34
CA GLU A 308 99.69 -117.92 -81.25
C GLU A 308 100.46 -118.03 -82.57
N GLN A 309 100.91 -116.90 -83.15
CA GLN A 309 101.74 -116.92 -84.37
C GLN A 309 103.11 -117.56 -84.14
N ARG A 310 103.71 -117.35 -82.96
CA ARG A 310 104.97 -118.03 -82.56
C ARG A 310 104.77 -119.53 -82.38
N HIS A 311 103.66 -119.92 -81.75
CA HIS A 311 103.32 -121.33 -81.56
C HIS A 311 103.05 -122.04 -82.90
N LEU A 312 102.35 -121.38 -83.84
CA LEU A 312 102.14 -121.85 -85.21
C LEU A 312 103.44 -121.96 -86.01
N ARG A 313 104.36 -120.99 -85.89
CA ARG A 313 105.68 -121.06 -86.53
C ARG A 313 106.53 -122.21 -85.98
N GLN A 314 106.57 -122.40 -84.66
CA GLN A 314 107.25 -123.54 -84.03
C GLN A 314 106.66 -124.88 -84.48
N ARG A 315 105.33 -124.97 -84.59
CA ARG A 315 104.63 -126.18 -85.07
C ARG A 315 104.91 -126.46 -86.56
N LYS A 316 105.01 -125.42 -87.40
CA LYS A 316 105.47 -125.54 -88.80
C LYS A 316 106.91 -126.06 -88.89
N GLN A 317 107.80 -125.58 -88.01
CA GLN A 317 109.21 -125.99 -88.00
C GLN A 317 109.38 -127.43 -87.49
N ALA A 318 108.57 -127.84 -86.51
CA ALA A 318 108.49 -129.22 -86.04
C ALA A 318 107.98 -130.18 -87.13
N LEU A 319 106.93 -129.81 -87.86
CA LEU A 319 106.42 -130.60 -88.99
C LEU A 319 107.42 -130.75 -90.14
N LEU A 320 108.22 -129.72 -90.43
CA LEU A 320 109.30 -129.80 -91.42
C LEU A 320 110.44 -130.73 -90.98
N SER A 321 110.75 -130.79 -89.68
CA SER A 321 111.73 -131.76 -89.15
C SER A 321 111.21 -133.20 -89.13
N GLN A 322 109.90 -133.39 -88.93
CA GLN A 322 109.23 -134.69 -88.98
C GLN A 322 109.18 -135.26 -90.41
N LEU A 323 109.05 -134.40 -91.43
CA LEU A 323 109.10 -134.81 -92.84
C LEU A 323 110.50 -135.22 -93.33
N ALA A 324 111.56 -134.62 -92.76
CA ALA A 324 112.94 -135.00 -93.07
C ALA A 324 113.39 -136.29 -92.36
N GLN A 325 112.74 -136.67 -91.26
CA GLN A 325 113.04 -137.90 -90.50
C GLN A 325 112.23 -139.12 -90.96
N LEU A 326 111.14 -138.91 -91.70
CA LEU A 326 110.32 -139.98 -92.30
C LEU A 326 110.85 -140.50 -93.66
N SER A 327 111.86 -139.87 -94.27
CA SER A 327 112.43 -140.34 -95.55
C SER A 327 113.64 -141.28 -95.41
N THR A 328 114.13 -141.52 -94.20
CA THR A 328 115.37 -142.30 -93.95
C THR A 328 115.17 -143.54 -93.06
N LEU A 329 113.94 -143.89 -92.68
CA LEU A 329 113.66 -145.07 -91.85
C LEU A 329 112.48 -145.86 -92.43
N ALA A 330 112.76 -147.09 -92.88
CA ALA A 330 111.82 -148.10 -93.36
C ALA A 330 111.58 -148.19 -94.89
N ILE A 331 112.66 -148.08 -95.67
CA ILE A 331 112.93 -148.92 -96.85
C ILE A 331 113.32 -150.36 -96.43
N GLU A 332 113.43 -150.64 -95.14
CA GLU A 332 113.67 -151.97 -94.59
C GLU A 332 112.47 -152.39 -93.74
N THR A 333 112.08 -153.66 -93.92
CA THR A 333 111.00 -154.42 -93.25
C THR A 333 109.58 -154.12 -93.71
N ALA A 334 109.28 -154.66 -94.89
CA ALA A 334 108.00 -155.24 -95.24
C ALA A 334 107.63 -156.40 -94.29
N GLU A 335 106.33 -156.70 -94.26
CA GLU A 335 105.66 -157.83 -93.57
C GLU A 335 105.22 -157.56 -92.11
N GLU A 336 104.01 -157.04 -91.93
CA GLU A 336 102.85 -157.83 -91.45
C GLU A 336 101.56 -156.98 -91.47
N PHE A 337 100.55 -157.49 -92.17
CA PHE A 337 99.13 -157.15 -92.03
C PHE A 337 98.63 -157.63 -90.63
N PRO A 338 97.41 -157.27 -90.11
CA PRO A 338 96.21 -156.79 -90.81
C PRO A 338 95.37 -155.69 -90.11
N GLU A 339 94.36 -155.22 -90.87
CA GLU A 339 92.95 -154.91 -90.51
C GLU A 339 92.57 -153.98 -89.33
N ASP A 340 91.87 -152.91 -89.74
CA ASP A 340 90.47 -152.57 -89.40
C ASP A 340 90.02 -152.33 -87.94
N GLU A 341 88.95 -151.54 -87.86
CA GLU A 341 87.99 -151.44 -86.74
C GLU A 341 88.33 -150.64 -85.46
N ALA A 342 87.64 -149.50 -85.39
CA ALA A 342 86.54 -149.28 -84.44
C ALA A 342 86.81 -148.63 -83.06
N THR A 343 85.82 -147.76 -82.75
CA THR A 343 85.17 -147.56 -81.44
C THR A 343 85.97 -146.99 -80.27
N GLY A 344 85.45 -145.86 -79.76
CA GLY A 344 84.92 -145.90 -78.39
C GLY A 344 85.10 -144.63 -77.53
N PRO A 345 84.17 -144.37 -76.57
CA PRO A 345 83.70 -143.03 -76.16
C PRO A 345 83.69 -142.81 -74.61
N ILE A 346 82.87 -141.83 -74.12
CA ILE A 346 82.21 -141.71 -72.76
C ILE A 346 83.01 -140.90 -71.66
N PRO A 347 82.42 -140.16 -70.67
CA PRO A 347 81.19 -139.30 -70.61
C PRO A 347 81.16 -138.14 -69.50
N GLU A 348 80.18 -137.22 -69.59
CA GLU A 348 79.07 -136.84 -68.64
C GLU A 348 79.16 -136.44 -67.11
N LEU A 349 78.25 -135.51 -66.72
CA LEU A 349 77.53 -135.19 -65.43
C LEU A 349 77.92 -134.02 -64.44
N VAL A 350 76.98 -133.05 -64.34
CA VAL A 350 76.20 -132.50 -63.16
C VAL A 350 76.77 -131.54 -62.07
N ALA A 351 76.03 -130.41 -61.85
CA ALA A 351 75.51 -129.80 -60.58
C ALA A 351 75.43 -128.23 -60.70
N THR A 352 74.28 -127.52 -60.76
CA THR A 352 73.31 -127.05 -59.72
C THR A 352 73.98 -126.29 -58.54
N THR A 353 73.63 -125.07 -58.07
CA THR A 353 72.33 -124.53 -57.57
C THR A 353 72.42 -123.03 -57.14
N SER A 354 71.33 -122.26 -57.33
CA SER A 354 70.61 -121.39 -56.33
C SER A 354 71.18 -120.03 -55.82
N THR A 355 70.54 -118.86 -56.02
CA THR A 355 69.37 -118.15 -55.36
C THR A 355 69.59 -117.47 -54.00
N GLU A 356 69.21 -116.18 -53.90
CA GLU A 356 68.40 -115.47 -52.85
C GLU A 356 68.47 -113.93 -53.16
N THR A 357 67.44 -113.08 -53.28
CA THR A 357 66.09 -112.83 -52.68
C THR A 357 66.09 -111.83 -51.52
N SER A 358 65.38 -110.69 -51.67
CA SER A 358 64.31 -110.24 -50.73
C SER A 358 63.63 -108.93 -51.18
N LEU A 359 62.32 -108.89 -50.90
CA LEU A 359 61.26 -107.93 -51.25
C LEU A 359 60.53 -107.49 -49.96
N GLU A 360 59.57 -106.54 -50.11
CA GLU A 360 58.26 -106.41 -49.43
C GLU A 360 58.00 -105.15 -48.52
N PRO A 361 56.74 -104.80 -48.09
CA PRO A 361 55.55 -104.41 -48.90
C PRO A 361 54.55 -103.34 -48.28
N ILE A 362 53.65 -102.76 -49.11
CA ILE A 362 52.15 -102.53 -49.06
C ILE A 362 51.40 -102.00 -47.77
N VAL A 363 50.45 -101.02 -47.92
CA VAL A 363 48.96 -101.06 -47.62
C VAL A 363 48.27 -99.68 -47.31
N LEU A 364 47.30 -99.31 -48.19
CA LEU A 364 45.92 -98.72 -48.11
C LEU A 364 45.42 -97.62 -47.11
N GLY A 365 44.53 -96.75 -47.65
CA GLY A 365 43.42 -96.01 -46.98
C GLY A 365 43.08 -94.65 -47.65
N GLU A 366 42.19 -94.51 -48.65
CA GLU A 366 40.71 -94.30 -48.66
C GLU A 366 40.16 -92.99 -48.02
N GLY A 367 39.38 -92.21 -48.79
CA GLY A 367 38.40 -91.22 -48.26
C GLY A 367 38.24 -89.85 -48.98
N ILE A 368 37.29 -89.75 -49.92
CA ILE A 368 36.59 -88.55 -50.50
C ILE A 368 35.22 -88.44 -49.75
N PRO A 369 34.48 -87.30 -49.55
CA PRO A 369 33.97 -86.27 -50.51
C PRO A 369 33.97 -84.80 -49.99
N ALA A 370 33.86 -83.71 -50.76
CA ALA A 370 32.88 -83.21 -51.76
C ALA A 370 31.51 -82.77 -51.18
N GLU A 371 31.06 -81.57 -51.62
CA GLU A 371 29.85 -80.76 -51.28
C GLU A 371 30.05 -79.69 -50.17
N GLY A 372 29.57 -78.45 -50.26
CA GLY A 372 28.64 -77.87 -51.23
C GLY A 372 28.55 -76.33 -51.16
N ILE A 373 27.75 -75.83 -52.09
CA ILE A 373 27.47 -74.44 -52.47
C ILE A 373 26.38 -73.86 -51.55
N ALA A 374 26.46 -72.57 -51.20
CA ALA A 374 25.26 -71.75 -50.94
C ALA A 374 25.59 -70.25 -50.99
N GLU A 375 25.21 -69.61 -52.10
CA GLU A 375 24.77 -68.22 -52.13
C GLU A 375 23.47 -68.06 -51.33
N GLY A 376 23.26 -66.88 -50.75
CA GLY A 376 22.00 -66.52 -50.10
C GLY A 376 21.98 -65.04 -49.77
N GLY A 377 21.53 -64.23 -50.73
CA GLY A 377 21.08 -62.87 -50.46
C GLY A 377 19.64 -62.85 -49.98
N THR A 378 19.30 -61.89 -49.12
CA THR A 378 17.98 -61.25 -49.10
C THR A 378 18.08 -59.88 -48.42
N SER A 379 17.70 -58.87 -49.20
CA SER A 379 17.33 -57.52 -48.77
C SER A 379 15.96 -57.53 -48.04
N PRO A 380 15.23 -56.39 -47.97
CA PRO A 380 15.06 -55.51 -46.82
C PRO A 380 13.64 -55.60 -46.25
N ASP A 381 13.33 -54.99 -45.11
CA ASP A 381 12.00 -54.40 -44.97
C ASP A 381 11.87 -53.36 -43.86
N THR A 382 10.99 -52.43 -44.22
CA THR A 382 10.36 -51.26 -43.60
C THR A 382 9.85 -51.41 -42.16
N GLY A 383 9.61 -50.27 -41.53
CA GLY A 383 8.93 -50.20 -40.23
C GLY A 383 8.73 -48.77 -39.72
N GLU A 384 7.99 -47.99 -40.50
CA GLU A 384 7.36 -46.73 -40.11
C GLU A 384 6.41 -46.95 -38.91
N GLY A 385 6.41 -46.02 -37.95
CA GLY A 385 5.55 -46.13 -36.75
C GLY A 385 5.73 -45.00 -35.74
N ASP A 386 5.25 -43.80 -36.09
CA ASP A 386 4.60 -42.87 -35.15
C ASP A 386 3.09 -43.27 -35.04
N PRO A 387 2.23 -42.79 -34.11
CA PRO A 387 2.40 -41.73 -33.09
C PRO A 387 1.75 -42.01 -31.70
N ALA A 388 2.02 -41.16 -30.70
CA ALA A 388 1.15 -40.94 -29.52
C ALA A 388 1.37 -39.50 -29.01
N VAL A 389 0.47 -38.54 -29.26
CA VAL A 389 -0.73 -38.18 -28.47
C VAL A 389 -0.46 -37.96 -26.98
N VAL A 390 -0.40 -36.68 -26.57
CA VAL A 390 -0.85 -36.22 -25.24
C VAL A 390 -1.57 -34.88 -25.39
N GLU A 391 -2.86 -34.90 -25.08
CA GLU A 391 -3.74 -33.76 -24.83
C GLU A 391 -3.30 -32.99 -23.57
N VAL A 392 -3.45 -31.66 -23.57
CA VAL A 392 -3.74 -30.91 -22.35
C VAL A 392 -4.78 -29.84 -22.68
N GLU A 393 -5.99 -30.06 -22.15
CA GLU A 393 -7.07 -29.11 -21.98
C GLU A 393 -6.66 -28.00 -20.98
N GLY A 394 -7.11 -26.77 -21.22
CA GLY A 394 -6.90 -25.64 -20.31
C GLY A 394 -7.79 -24.47 -20.68
N THR A 395 -9.00 -24.51 -20.15
CA THR A 395 -10.09 -23.53 -20.19
C THR A 395 -9.68 -22.12 -19.74
N VAL A 396 -10.14 -21.08 -20.45
CA VAL A 396 -10.17 -19.69 -19.97
C VAL A 396 -11.63 -19.25 -19.89
N GLU A 397 -12.13 -19.16 -18.66
CA GLU A 397 -13.42 -18.58 -18.31
C GLU A 397 -13.39 -17.05 -18.33
N THR A 398 -14.54 -16.53 -18.73
CA THR A 398 -14.96 -15.14 -18.88
C THR A 398 -15.25 -14.47 -17.54
N TRP A 399 -14.77 -13.24 -17.32
CA TRP A 399 -15.36 -12.30 -16.36
C TRP A 399 -15.75 -11.00 -17.08
N SER A 400 -17.07 -10.81 -17.17
CA SER A 400 -17.76 -9.55 -17.47
C SER A 400 -17.63 -8.62 -16.26
N ASP A 401 -17.51 -7.32 -16.49
CA ASP A 401 -17.81 -6.35 -15.44
C ASP A 401 -18.67 -5.20 -16.01
N ASP A 402 -19.87 -5.13 -15.46
CA ASP A 402 -20.89 -4.11 -15.63
C ASP A 402 -20.45 -2.81 -14.96
N THR A 403 -20.61 -1.66 -15.63
CA THR A 403 -20.68 -0.38 -14.93
C THR A 403 -21.91 0.39 -15.34
N HIS A 404 -22.78 0.54 -14.33
CA HIS A 404 -24.07 1.21 -14.34
C HIS A 404 -23.96 2.73 -14.53
N GLU A 405 -25.00 3.24 -15.18
CA GLU A 405 -25.51 4.60 -15.16
C GLU A 405 -25.58 5.22 -13.75
N HIS A 406 -25.25 6.51 -13.64
CA HIS A 406 -25.86 7.41 -12.66
C HIS A 406 -26.12 8.78 -13.30
N SER A 407 -27.41 9.07 -13.48
CA SER A 407 -27.95 10.41 -13.66
C SER A 407 -28.17 11.07 -12.30
N GLY A 408 -27.95 12.38 -12.20
CA GLY A 408 -28.58 13.20 -11.15
C GLY A 408 -27.71 14.36 -10.66
N SER A 409 -27.97 15.57 -11.18
CA SER A 409 -28.75 16.62 -10.49
C SER A 409 -28.73 17.93 -11.27
#